data_AF-A0A9E4J4K6-F1
#
_entry.id   AF-A0A9E4J4K6-F1
#
_cell.length_a   1.000
_cell.length_b   1.000
_cell.length_c   1.000
_cell.angle_alpha   90.00
_cell.angle_beta   90.00
_cell.angle_gamma   90.00
#
_symmetry.space_group_name_H-M   'P 1'
#
loop_
_entity.id
_entity.type
_entity.pdbx_description
1 polymer ?
#
loop_
_entity_poly.entity_id
_entity_poly.type
_entity_poly.pdbx_seq_one_letter_code
_entity_poly.pdbx_strand_id
1 'polypeptide(L)'
;MAKTGAGKVRLLRPNEYPADWDPRKDTRIPIWEALHQLIRALRDQGESNAGEILAVVKTKSEAIRQLAYRLYTLCERRGWAEDARAYNELVTSWTAIESAAGQFPETNEQLKLFGEKQ
;
A
#
# COMPACT_ATOMS: atom_id res chain seq x y z
N MET A 1 -18.86 -22.41 -1.12
CA MET A 1 -18.84 -22.37 -2.60
C MET A 1 -17.94 -21.21 -3.02
N ALA A 2 -16.80 -21.50 -3.64
CA ALA A 2 -15.88 -20.49 -4.15
C ALA A 2 -16.43 -19.89 -5.44
N LYS A 3 -16.28 -18.56 -5.62
CA LYS A 3 -16.44 -17.93 -6.94
C LYS A 3 -15.24 -17.02 -7.20
N THR A 4 -14.35 -17.55 -8.02
CA THR A 4 -13.32 -16.81 -8.76
C THR A 4 -14.00 -15.85 -9.72
N GLY A 5 -13.61 -14.58 -9.70
CA GLY A 5 -14.10 -13.55 -10.62
C GLY A 5 -12.92 -12.79 -11.22
N ALA A 6 -12.22 -13.41 -12.15
CA ALA A 6 -11.31 -12.69 -13.04
C ALA A 6 -12.15 -11.78 -13.96
N GLY A 7 -11.79 -10.50 -14.08
CA GLY A 7 -12.19 -9.70 -15.24
C GLY A 7 -12.90 -8.38 -14.95
N LYS A 8 -12.18 -7.41 -14.39
CA LYS A 8 -12.08 -6.02 -14.91
C LYS A 8 -11.29 -5.21 -13.88
N VAL A 9 -9.98 -5.08 -14.10
CA VAL A 9 -9.20 -4.01 -13.47
C VAL A 9 -9.64 -2.71 -14.16
N ARG A 10 -10.76 -2.13 -13.71
CA ARG A 10 -11.01 -0.71 -13.97
C ARG A 10 -10.12 0.02 -12.97
N LEU A 11 -9.27 0.92 -13.47
CA LEU A 11 -8.61 1.96 -12.67
C LEU A 11 -9.74 2.73 -11.95
N LEU A 12 -10.04 2.32 -10.72
CA LEU A 12 -10.91 3.07 -9.82
C LEU A 12 -10.21 4.41 -9.57
N ARG A 13 -10.92 5.50 -9.85
CA ARG A 13 -10.40 6.85 -9.59
C ARG A 13 -10.14 6.98 -8.09
N PRO A 14 -9.11 7.73 -7.66
CA PRO A 14 -8.76 7.89 -6.23
C PRO A 14 -9.93 8.38 -5.36
N ASN A 15 -10.97 8.98 -5.95
CA ASN A 15 -12.18 9.44 -5.27
C ASN A 15 -13.28 8.37 -5.09
N GLU A 16 -13.12 7.17 -5.66
CA GLU A 16 -14.04 6.04 -5.49
C GLU A 16 -13.53 4.99 -4.50
N TYR A 17 -12.32 5.18 -3.96
CA TYR A 17 -11.90 4.37 -2.82
C TYR A 17 -12.56 4.91 -1.55
N PRO A 18 -13.28 4.08 -0.79
CA PRO A 18 -13.78 4.49 0.51
C PRO A 18 -12.58 4.86 1.40
N ALA A 19 -12.66 6.02 2.04
CA ALA A 19 -11.67 6.46 3.03
C ALA A 19 -11.59 5.52 4.25
N ASP A 20 -12.60 4.66 4.44
CA ASP A 20 -12.71 3.62 5.46
C ASP A 20 -12.01 2.31 5.06
N TRP A 21 -10.87 2.40 4.35
CA TRP A 21 -10.12 1.20 3.97
C TRP A 21 -9.48 0.57 5.22
N ASP A 22 -10.06 -0.53 5.68
CA ASP A 22 -9.61 -1.24 6.89
C ASP A 22 -8.90 -2.56 6.51
N PRO A 23 -7.56 -2.59 6.51
CA PRO A 23 -6.79 -3.78 6.18
C PRO A 23 -6.97 -4.93 7.19
N ARG A 24 -7.67 -4.70 8.32
CA ARG A 24 -7.93 -5.72 9.34
C ARG A 24 -9.26 -6.45 9.11
N LYS A 25 -10.16 -5.89 8.29
CA LYS A 25 -11.48 -6.48 8.02
C LYS A 25 -11.52 -7.38 6.79
N ASP A 26 -10.56 -7.26 5.87
CA ASP A 26 -10.61 -7.98 4.60
C ASP A 26 -9.52 -9.06 4.48
N THR A 27 -9.93 -10.33 4.51
CA THR A 27 -9.02 -11.48 4.42
C THR A 27 -8.35 -11.60 3.05
N ARG A 28 -8.82 -10.86 2.03
CA ARG A 28 -8.35 -10.94 0.65
C ARG A 28 -7.82 -9.62 0.12
N ILE A 29 -7.09 -8.84 0.92
CA ILE A 29 -6.40 -7.65 0.39
C ILE A 29 -5.55 -8.06 -0.82
N PRO A 30 -5.89 -7.60 -2.03
CA PRO A 30 -5.10 -7.89 -3.21
C PRO A 30 -3.79 -7.11 -3.11
N ILE A 31 -2.67 -7.77 -3.42
CA ILE A 31 -1.33 -7.18 -3.41
C ILE A 31 -1.28 -5.88 -4.23
N TRP A 32 -2.02 -5.85 -5.35
CA TRP A 32 -2.12 -4.67 -6.23
C TRP A 32 -2.81 -3.47 -5.58
N GLU A 33 -3.79 -3.72 -4.71
CA GLU A 33 -4.51 -2.66 -4.01
C GLU A 33 -3.65 -2.05 -2.89
N ALA A 34 -2.96 -2.91 -2.13
CA ALA A 34 -1.99 -2.46 -1.14
C ALA A 34 -0.85 -1.64 -1.78
N LEU A 35 -0.36 -2.04 -2.95
CA LEU A 35 0.62 -1.27 -3.73
C LEU A 35 0.10 0.15 -4.03
N HIS A 36 -1.13 0.26 -4.52
CA HIS A 36 -1.72 1.54 -4.89
C HIS A 36 -2.00 2.44 -3.68
N GLN A 37 -2.44 1.85 -2.56
CA GLN A 37 -2.61 2.58 -1.30
C GLN A 37 -1.27 3.11 -0.77
N LEU A 38 -0.19 2.34 -0.88
CA LEU A 38 1.15 2.80 -0.51
C LEU A 38 1.62 3.97 -1.39
N ILE A 39 1.43 3.89 -2.70
CA ILE A 39 1.77 5.00 -3.62
C ILE A 39 0.95 6.24 -3.28
N ARG A 40 -0.35 6.09 -3.01
CA ARG A 40 -1.22 7.21 -2.64
C ARG A 40 -0.79 7.83 -1.31
N ALA A 41 -0.59 7.02 -0.28
CA ALA A 41 -0.17 7.48 1.03
C ALA A 41 1.21 8.17 0.97
N LEU A 42 2.14 7.63 0.18
CA LEU A 42 3.44 8.23 -0.05
C LEU A 42 3.33 9.62 -0.71
N ARG A 43 2.46 9.78 -1.71
CA ARG A 43 2.30 11.05 -2.44
C ARG A 43 1.53 12.11 -1.66
N ASP A 44 0.56 11.70 -0.86
CA ASP A 44 -0.34 12.61 -0.14
C ASP A 44 0.19 12.95 1.27
N GLN A 45 0.72 11.95 1.97
CA GLN A 45 1.06 12.02 3.39
C GLN A 45 2.52 11.62 3.69
N GLY A 46 3.31 11.25 2.68
CA GLY A 46 4.73 10.92 2.83
C GLY A 46 5.02 9.51 3.33
N GLU A 47 6.30 9.26 3.59
CA GLU A 47 6.86 7.94 3.89
C GLU A 47 6.34 7.35 5.22
N SER A 48 6.02 8.21 6.20
CA SER A 48 5.51 7.79 7.50
C SER A 48 4.15 7.10 7.40
N ASN A 49 3.21 7.67 6.64
CA ASN A 49 1.86 7.12 6.51
C ASN A 49 1.85 5.86 5.62
N ALA A 50 2.71 5.84 4.59
CA ALA A 50 2.96 4.63 3.83
C ALA A 50 3.55 3.52 4.73
N GLY A 51 4.42 3.87 5.68
CA GLY A 51 4.99 2.95 6.66
C GLY A 51 3.93 2.29 7.55
N GLU A 52 2.93 3.04 7.98
CA GLU A 52 1.80 2.51 8.77
C GLU A 52 1.03 1.43 7.98
N ILE A 53 0.71 1.72 6.71
CA ILE A 53 0.03 0.75 5.83
C ILE A 53 0.92 -0.49 5.63
N LEU A 54 2.20 -0.29 5.35
CA LEU A 54 3.16 -1.37 5.13
C LEU A 54 3.34 -2.24 6.38
N ALA A 55 3.26 -1.66 7.58
CA ALA A 55 3.31 -2.40 8.84
C ALA A 55 2.13 -3.37 8.98
N VAL A 56 0.93 -2.98 8.53
CA VAL A 56 -0.23 -3.88 8.54
C VAL A 56 -0.13 -4.98 7.48
N VAL A 57 0.40 -4.67 6.30
CA VAL A 57 0.58 -5.65 5.21
C VAL A 57 1.99 -6.24 5.15
N LYS A 58 2.73 -6.24 6.26
CA LYS A 58 4.16 -6.63 6.31
C LYS A 58 4.41 -8.05 5.83
N THR A 59 3.47 -8.96 6.03
CA THR A 59 3.53 -10.34 5.51
C THR A 59 3.44 -10.43 3.99
N LYS A 60 2.93 -9.39 3.33
CA LYS A 60 2.76 -9.29 1.87
C LYS A 60 3.73 -8.27 1.24
N SER A 61 4.58 -7.61 2.02
CA SER A 61 5.48 -6.54 1.56
C SER A 61 6.38 -6.98 0.41
N GLU A 62 7.00 -8.16 0.50
CA GLU A 62 7.84 -8.71 -0.57
C GLU A 62 7.05 -8.95 -1.86
N ALA A 63 5.82 -9.46 -1.74
CA ALA A 63 4.96 -9.70 -2.89
C ALA A 63 4.52 -8.39 -3.57
N ILE A 64 4.28 -7.34 -2.77
CA ILE A 64 4.00 -5.97 -3.24
C ILE A 64 5.21 -5.42 -4.00
N ARG A 65 6.42 -5.57 -3.43
CA ARG A 65 7.66 -5.11 -4.06
C ARG A 65 7.92 -5.80 -5.40
N GLN A 66 7.75 -7.12 -5.45
CA GLN A 66 7.88 -7.87 -6.72
C GLN A 66 6.86 -7.42 -7.77
N LEU A 67 5.63 -7.10 -7.35
CA LEU A 67 4.61 -6.56 -8.25
C LEU A 67 4.98 -5.16 -8.77
N ALA A 68 5.50 -4.29 -7.90
CA ALA A 68 5.97 -2.95 -8.26
C ALA A 68 7.02 -2.99 -9.37
N TYR A 69 8.03 -3.86 -9.23
CA TYR A 69 9.07 -4.03 -10.25
C TYR A 69 8.49 -4.51 -11.59
N ARG A 70 7.57 -5.49 -11.56
CA ARG A 70 6.92 -5.99 -12.79
C ARG A 70 6.10 -4.91 -13.48
N LEU A 71 5.36 -4.11 -12.71
CA LEU A 71 4.56 -3.01 -13.24
C LEU A 71 5.42 -1.89 -13.80
N TYR A 72 6.52 -1.54 -13.13
CA TYR A 72 7.49 -0.58 -13.65
C TYR A 72 8.00 -0.99 -15.03
N THR A 73 8.49 -2.23 -15.18
CA THR A 73 8.95 -2.75 -16.49
C THR A 73 7.84 -2.80 -17.53
N LEU A 74 6.59 -3.10 -17.12
CA LEU A 74 5.45 -3.10 -18.03
C LEU A 74 5.12 -1.68 -18.52
N CYS A 75 5.16 -0.68 -17.63
CA CYS A 75 4.89 0.71 -17.95
C CYS A 75 5.97 1.30 -18.87
N GLU A 76 7.25 0.97 -18.61
CA GLU A 76 8.37 1.32 -19.49
C GLU A 76 8.15 0.79 -20.91
N ARG A 77 7.76 -0.48 -21.05
CA ARG A 77 7.47 -1.10 -22.36
C ARG A 77 6.23 -0.52 -23.05
N ARG A 78 5.25 -0.05 -22.28
CA ARG A 78 3.99 0.54 -22.78
C ARG A 78 4.10 2.05 -23.02
N GLY A 79 5.15 2.71 -22.55
CA GLY A 79 5.31 4.17 -22.60
C GLY A 79 4.41 4.92 -21.60
N TRP A 80 3.97 4.28 -20.51
CA TRP A 80 3.13 4.92 -19.48
C TRP A 80 4.01 5.66 -18.47
N ALA A 81 4.45 6.86 -18.85
CA ALA A 81 5.42 7.64 -18.07
C ALA A 81 4.89 8.07 -16.68
N GLU A 82 3.61 8.41 -16.57
CA GLU A 82 3.01 8.84 -15.30
C GLU A 82 2.94 7.71 -14.28
N ASP A 83 2.50 6.53 -14.70
CA ASP A 83 2.49 5.32 -13.88
C ASP A 83 3.91 4.86 -13.53
N ALA A 84 4.83 4.84 -14.51
CA ALA A 84 6.23 4.48 -14.28
C ALA A 84 6.89 5.37 -13.22
N ARG A 85 6.58 6.67 -13.23
CA ARG A 85 7.07 7.62 -12.22
C ARG A 85 6.56 7.29 -10.82
N ALA A 86 5.27 6.96 -10.68
CA ALA A 86 4.68 6.59 -9.39
C ALA A 86 5.29 5.29 -8.83
N TYR A 87 5.52 4.29 -9.67
CA TYR A 87 6.19 3.04 -9.24
C TYR A 87 7.66 3.26 -8.91
N ASN A 88 8.38 4.09 -9.68
CA ASN A 88 9.77 4.41 -9.41
C ASN A 88 9.93 5.12 -8.06
N GLU A 89 9.06 6.11 -7.79
CA GLU A 89 9.04 6.83 -6.51
C GLU A 89 8.79 5.88 -5.33
N LEU A 90 7.82 4.98 -5.46
CA LEU A 90 7.58 3.95 -4.45
C LEU A 90 8.78 3.02 -4.23
N VAL A 91 9.42 2.55 -5.30
CA VAL A 91 10.59 1.66 -5.22
C VAL A 91 11.78 2.38 -4.59
N THR A 92 11.99 3.66 -4.91
CA THR A 92 13.02 4.51 -4.31
C THR A 92 12.78 4.72 -2.82
N SER A 93 11.55 5.09 -2.44
CA SER A 93 11.17 5.30 -1.04
C SER A 93 10.89 4.00 -0.27
N TRP A 94 10.94 2.83 -0.92
CA TRP A 94 10.59 1.55 -0.30
C TRP A 94 11.36 1.28 0.99
N THR A 95 12.68 1.49 0.99
CA THR A 95 13.52 1.27 2.17
C THR A 95 13.16 2.22 3.32
N ALA A 96 12.80 3.47 3.01
CA ALA A 96 12.37 4.44 4.02
C ALA A 96 10.99 4.07 4.59
N ILE A 97 10.06 3.64 3.74
CA ILE A 97 8.73 3.15 4.14
C ILE A 97 8.87 1.89 5.00
N GLU A 98 9.77 0.96 4.64
CA GLU A 98 10.03 -0.27 5.40
C GLU A 98 10.66 0.02 6.76
N SER A 99 11.59 0.98 6.81
CA SER A 99 12.17 1.48 8.05
C SER A 99 11.09 2.10 8.94
N ALA A 100 10.25 2.98 8.38
CA ALA A 100 9.12 3.60 9.09
C ALA A 100 8.13 2.54 9.58
N ALA A 101 7.79 1.54 8.75
CA ALA A 101 6.95 0.40 9.12
C ALA A 101 7.52 -0.40 10.30
N GLY A 102 8.86 -0.51 10.41
CA GLY A 102 9.51 -1.10 11.58
C GLY A 102 9.36 -0.27 12.86
N GLN A 103 9.10 1.03 12.75
CA GLN A 103 8.82 1.91 13.89
C GLN A 103 7.34 1.87 14.32
N PHE A 104 6.44 1.39 13.48
CA PHE A 104 5.05 1.13 13.82
C PHE A 104 4.91 -0.32 14.32
N PRO A 105 4.86 -0.56 15.65
CA PRO A 105 4.53 -1.90 16.15
C PRO A 105 3.17 -2.28 15.57
N GLU A 106 3.06 -3.51 15.04
CA GLU A 106 1.83 -4.13 14.53
C GLU A 106 0.69 -3.70 15.46
N THR A 107 -0.15 -2.76 14.99
CA THR A 107 -1.01 -2.00 15.90
C THR A 107 -2.00 -2.96 16.54
N ASN A 108 -1.68 -3.32 17.78
CA ASN A 108 -2.66 -3.78 18.74
C ASN A 108 -2.62 -2.98 20.04
N GLU A 109 -1.62 -2.11 20.32
CA GLU A 109 -1.52 -1.49 21.67
C GLU A 109 -1.05 -0.01 21.76
N GLN A 110 -0.76 0.72 20.67
CA GLN A 110 -0.29 2.12 20.78
C GLN A 110 -1.41 3.18 20.94
N LEU A 111 -2.69 2.79 20.96
CA LEU A 111 -3.81 3.68 21.29
C LEU A 111 -4.25 3.63 22.77
N LYS A 112 -3.60 2.83 23.62
CA LYS A 112 -3.88 2.84 25.07
C LYS A 112 -3.05 3.85 25.88
N LEU A 113 -2.01 4.46 25.31
CA LEU A 113 -1.11 5.34 26.09
C LEU A 113 -1.53 6.82 26.16
N PHE A 114 -2.47 7.28 25.33
CA PHE A 114 -2.97 8.66 25.34
C PHE A 114 -4.35 8.81 25.99
N GLY A 115 -4.78 7.82 26.79
CA GLY A 115 -6.10 7.82 27.45
C GLY A 115 -6.10 8.04 28.95
N GLU A 116 -4.94 8.08 29.63
CA GLU A 116 -4.89 8.25 31.08
C GLU A 116 -4.20 9.57 31.46
N LYS A 117 -4.94 10.66 31.26
CA LYS A 117 -4.73 11.89 32.04
C LYS A 117 -5.91 12.03 33.00
N GLN A 118 -5.68 11.49 34.20
CA GLN A 118 -6.07 11.94 35.55
C GLN A 118 -7.44 12.61 35.74
#